data_AF-A0A521UUQ5-F1
#
_entry.id   AF-A0A521UUQ5-F1
#
_cell.length_a   1.000
_cell.length_b   1.000
_cell.length_c   1.000
_cell.angle_alpha   90.00
_cell.angle_beta   90.00
_cell.angle_gamma   90.00
#
_symmetry.space_group_name_H-M   'P 1'
#
loop_
_entity.id
_entity.type
_entity.pdbx_description
1 polymer ?
#
loop_
_entity_poly.entity_id
_entity_poly.type
_entity_poly.pdbx_seq_one_letter_code
_entity_poly.pdbx_strand_id
1 'polypeptide(L)'
;MAAFANPRLRNPDGNYHLLFEMNPDTREHLAKMFAARNLFYNFLVELKDWGALTQVDLVLRKSDLSDEILDRHLSDGEYALLSRIALLLLLGQPESLFLLDEPETHFNDVWKRELVDTLATVLDKRASTVLLTTHSSITMSDVPTSQVVLLNKDESGLAQVVDFRAPMFGADPSDIMINVLGTGRAGGVYSARILREALERSDPKELAELLEIVGPGYWRFRIRDRLESLNAAPDQSA
;
A
#
# COMPACT_ATOMS: atom_id res chain seq x y z
N MET A 1 -23.67 18.33 -6.34
CA MET A 1 -24.36 17.04 -6.17
C MET A 1 -24.12 16.21 -7.43
N ALA A 2 -23.32 15.16 -7.51
CA ALA A 2 -22.39 14.46 -6.61
C ALA A 2 -21.13 14.18 -7.49
N ALA A 3 -19.96 14.71 -7.18
CA ALA A 3 -18.94 14.12 -6.31
C ALA A 3 -18.40 12.77 -6.84
N PHE A 4 -17.37 12.85 -7.69
CA PHE A 4 -16.25 11.89 -7.73
C PHE A 4 -14.99 12.68 -8.05
N ALA A 5 -14.22 12.98 -7.01
CA ALA A 5 -12.89 13.57 -7.11
C ALA A 5 -11.85 12.45 -7.04
N ASN A 6 -10.83 12.56 -7.90
CA ASN A 6 -9.68 11.68 -8.14
C ASN A 6 -9.94 10.36 -8.88
N PRO A 7 -9.03 9.94 -9.79
CA PRO A 7 -7.57 10.12 -9.69
C PRO A 7 -6.91 10.71 -10.95
N ARG A 8 -5.94 11.61 -10.78
CA ARG A 8 -5.02 11.96 -11.88
C ARG A 8 -3.58 12.04 -11.39
N LEU A 9 -2.94 10.88 -11.29
CA LEU A 9 -1.62 10.71 -11.91
C LEU A 9 -1.82 10.62 -13.43
N ARG A 10 -2.25 11.73 -14.04
CA ARG A 10 -2.29 11.87 -15.50
C ARG A 10 -1.88 13.29 -15.83
N ASN A 11 -0.56 13.49 -15.82
CA ASN A 11 0.05 14.58 -16.57
C ASN A 11 0.00 14.17 -18.06
N PRO A 12 -0.65 14.94 -18.94
CA PRO A 12 -0.69 14.66 -20.38
C PRO A 12 0.70 14.52 -21.01
N ASP A 13 1.74 15.08 -20.37
CA ASP A 13 3.10 15.14 -20.91
C ASP A 13 4.12 14.24 -20.16
N GLY A 14 3.69 13.42 -19.19
CA GLY A 14 4.42 12.24 -18.75
C GLY A 14 5.82 12.39 -18.13
N ASN A 15 6.29 13.60 -17.77
CA ASN A 15 7.64 13.76 -17.22
C ASN A 15 7.63 14.19 -15.75
N TYR A 16 8.05 13.29 -14.85
CA TYR A 16 8.54 13.64 -13.53
C TYR A 16 10.04 13.93 -13.65
N HIS A 17 10.43 15.19 -13.49
CA HIS A 17 11.84 15.57 -13.46
C HIS A 17 12.32 15.70 -12.02
N LEU A 18 13.23 14.82 -11.61
CA LEU A 18 14.06 15.06 -10.43
C LEU A 18 15.08 16.14 -10.83
N LEU A 19 14.85 17.36 -10.39
CA LEU A 19 15.72 18.49 -10.65
C LEU A 19 16.83 18.50 -9.60
N PHE A 20 18.01 18.04 -10.00
CA PHE A 20 19.24 18.36 -9.30
C PHE A 20 19.70 19.74 -9.80
N GLU A 21 19.42 20.80 -9.03
CA GLU A 21 20.00 22.10 -9.36
C GLU A 21 21.50 22.06 -9.09
N MET A 22 22.24 22.12 -10.18
CA MET A 22 23.69 22.18 -10.21
C MET A 22 24.07 23.30 -11.15
N ASN A 23 25.17 23.99 -10.88
CA ASN A 23 25.78 24.88 -11.86
C ASN A 23 25.86 24.13 -13.22
N PRO A 24 25.49 24.77 -14.35
CA PRO A 24 25.58 24.18 -15.68
C PRO A 24 26.91 23.45 -15.96
N ASP A 25 28.04 24.01 -15.53
CA ASP A 25 29.37 23.44 -15.65
C ASP A 25 29.50 22.14 -14.84
N THR A 26 29.01 22.14 -13.59
CA THR A 26 29.01 20.98 -12.70
C THR A 26 28.11 19.86 -13.26
N ARG A 27 26.92 20.20 -13.76
CA ARG A 27 25.99 19.25 -14.38
C ARG A 27 26.61 18.61 -15.61
N GLU A 28 27.22 19.40 -16.49
CA GLU A 28 27.87 18.89 -17.70
C GLU A 28 29.09 18.02 -17.34
N HIS A 29 29.86 18.41 -16.32
CA HIS A 29 30.98 17.62 -15.84
C HIS A 29 30.54 16.29 -15.23
N LEU A 30 29.50 16.28 -14.39
CA LEU A 30 28.96 15.06 -13.79
C LEU A 30 28.30 14.14 -14.83
N ALA A 31 27.58 14.70 -15.81
CA ALA A 31 27.01 13.93 -16.91
C ALA A 31 28.11 13.28 -17.80
N LYS A 32 29.26 13.93 -17.94
CA LYS A 32 30.45 13.35 -18.60
C LYS A 32 31.15 12.31 -17.73
N MET A 33 31.17 12.51 -16.42
CA MET A 33 31.84 11.64 -15.45
C MET A 33 31.06 10.35 -15.19
N PHE A 34 29.73 10.41 -15.22
CA PHE A 34 28.85 9.28 -14.93
C PHE A 34 27.99 8.94 -16.14
N ALA A 35 28.44 7.94 -16.92
CA ALA A 35 27.71 7.44 -18.09
C ALA A 35 26.37 6.76 -17.72
N ALA A 36 26.21 6.33 -16.46
CA ALA A 36 25.03 5.65 -15.97
C ALA A 36 24.58 6.21 -14.60
N ARG A 37 23.26 6.30 -14.42
CA ARG A 37 22.62 6.92 -13.24
C ARG A 37 22.97 6.24 -11.92
N ASN A 38 23.19 4.93 -11.94
CA ASN A 38 23.63 4.14 -10.78
C ASN A 38 25.06 4.50 -10.35
N LEU A 39 25.97 4.82 -11.28
CA LEU A 39 27.32 5.25 -10.94
C LEU A 39 27.30 6.60 -10.22
N PHE A 40 26.42 7.50 -10.66
CA PHE A 40 26.20 8.77 -9.97
C PHE A 40 25.65 8.55 -8.55
N TYR A 41 24.69 7.64 -8.36
CA TYR A 41 24.20 7.28 -7.04
C TYR A 41 25.32 6.76 -6.12
N ASN A 42 26.12 5.81 -6.62
CA ASN A 42 27.24 5.25 -5.84
C ASN A 42 28.23 6.34 -5.41
N PHE A 43 28.53 7.28 -6.30
CA PHE A 43 29.36 8.42 -5.97
C PHE A 43 28.76 9.30 -4.86
N LEU A 44 27.45 9.56 -4.89
CA LEU A 44 26.78 10.30 -3.80
C LEU A 44 26.86 9.54 -2.46
N VAL A 45 26.74 8.21 -2.49
CA VAL A 45 26.90 7.37 -1.30
C VAL A 45 28.33 7.46 -0.76
N GLU A 46 29.34 7.37 -1.62
CA GLU A 46 30.75 7.51 -1.22
C GLU A 46 31.03 8.88 -0.59
N LEU A 47 30.51 9.96 -1.18
CA LEU A 47 30.64 11.30 -0.60
C LEU A 47 29.97 11.42 0.77
N LYS A 48 28.82 10.76 0.95
CA LYS A 48 28.12 10.71 2.23
C LYS A 48 28.94 9.94 3.28
N ASP A 49 29.47 8.78 2.91
CA ASP A 49 30.27 7.94 3.80
C ASP A 49 31.58 8.64 4.21
N TRP A 50 32.15 9.45 3.32
CA TRP A 50 33.32 10.30 3.61
C TRP A 50 32.98 11.55 4.44
N GLY A 51 31.70 11.84 4.68
CA GLY A 51 31.24 13.05 5.35
C GLY A 51 31.38 14.33 4.53
N ALA A 52 31.73 14.23 3.24
CA ALA A 52 31.80 15.36 2.31
C ALA A 52 30.41 15.81 1.85
N LEU A 53 29.45 14.90 1.82
CA LEU A 53 28.03 15.18 1.56
C LEU A 53 27.24 15.11 2.87
N THR A 54 26.84 16.28 3.38
CA THR A 54 26.13 16.40 4.65
C THR A 54 24.61 16.29 4.52
N GLN A 55 24.05 16.77 3.40
CA GLN A 55 22.62 16.81 3.17
C GLN A 55 22.31 16.75 1.66
N VAL A 56 21.16 16.14 1.34
CA VAL A 56 20.56 16.14 0.01
C VAL A 56 19.09 16.52 0.18
N ASP A 57 18.71 17.68 -0.34
CA ASP A 57 17.32 18.14 -0.34
C ASP A 57 16.60 17.64 -1.60
N LEU A 58 15.36 17.15 -1.43
CA LEU A 58 14.47 16.92 -2.56
C LEU A 58 13.73 18.22 -2.88
N VAL A 59 13.96 18.77 -4.08
CA VAL A 59 13.26 19.95 -4.58
C VAL A 59 12.38 19.54 -5.75
N LEU A 60 11.09 19.84 -5.64
CA LEU A 60 10.08 19.54 -6.64
C LEU A 60 9.54 20.85 -7.20
N ARG A 61 9.43 20.90 -8.53
CA ARG A 61 8.78 21.99 -9.23
C ARG A 61 7.61 21.45 -10.03
N LYS A 62 6.42 21.92 -9.69
CA LYS A 62 5.21 21.59 -10.46
C LYS A 62 5.08 22.58 -11.61
N SER A 63 4.73 22.11 -12.81
CA SER A 63 4.67 22.94 -14.01
C SER A 63 3.66 24.10 -13.93
N ASP A 64 2.64 23.97 -13.09
CA ASP A 64 1.59 24.94 -12.83
C ASP A 64 1.83 25.81 -11.58
N LEU A 65 2.93 25.59 -10.85
CA LEU A 65 3.31 26.39 -9.68
C LEU A 65 4.63 27.13 -9.94
N SER A 66 4.67 28.41 -9.56
CA SER A 66 5.91 29.19 -9.56
C SER A 66 6.88 28.74 -8.48
N ASP A 67 6.33 28.26 -7.37
CA ASP A 67 7.09 28.03 -6.15
C ASP A 67 7.62 26.60 -6.07
N GLU A 68 8.81 26.48 -5.51
CA GLU A 68 9.47 25.21 -5.27
C GLU A 68 8.91 24.54 -4.01
N ILE A 69 8.67 23.24 -4.12
CA ILE A 69 8.24 22.40 -3.01
C ILE A 69 9.46 21.65 -2.51
N LEU A 70 9.81 21.88 -1.25
CA LEU A 70 10.93 21.23 -0.59
C LEU A 70 10.44 19.98 0.14
N ASP A 71 11.33 19.03 0.35
CA ASP A 71 11.09 17.81 1.14
C ASP A 71 10.33 18.05 2.45
N ARG A 72 10.70 19.09 3.20
CA ARG A 72 10.07 19.51 4.46
C ARG A 72 8.63 20.03 4.32
N HIS A 73 8.19 20.31 3.10
CA HIS A 73 6.81 20.70 2.81
C HIS A 73 5.92 19.48 2.48
N LEU A 74 6.51 18.29 2.33
CA LEU A 74 5.79 17.06 2.03
C LEU A 74 5.36 16.36 3.32
N SER A 75 4.23 15.66 3.28
CA SER A 75 3.91 14.67 4.30
C SER A 75 4.86 13.48 4.22
N ASP A 76 5.03 12.75 5.34
CA ASP A 76 5.88 11.55 5.40
C ASP A 76 5.53 10.54 4.30
N GLY A 77 4.24 10.36 4.03
CA GLY A 77 3.77 9.46 2.97
C GLY A 77 4.17 9.92 1.57
N GLU A 78 4.02 11.21 1.25
CA GLU A 78 4.41 11.77 -0.05
C GLU A 78 5.91 11.69 -0.26
N TYR A 79 6.69 12.10 0.74
CA TYR A 79 8.15 12.00 0.70
C TYR A 79 8.58 10.55 0.49
N ALA A 80 7.99 9.60 1.22
CA ALA A 80 8.34 8.20 1.12
C ALA A 80 7.94 7.57 -0.22
N LEU A 81 6.82 7.98 -0.83
CA LEU A 81 6.43 7.56 -2.19
C LEU A 81 7.43 8.08 -3.23
N LEU A 82 7.67 9.39 -3.23
CA LEU A 82 8.55 10.04 -4.19
C LEU A 82 9.98 9.54 -4.09
N SER A 83 10.49 9.36 -2.87
CA SER A 83 11.85 8.84 -2.64
C SER A 83 12.02 7.43 -3.18
N ARG A 84 11.03 6.55 -3.01
CA ARG A 84 11.06 5.18 -3.55
C ARG A 84 11.02 5.18 -5.08
N ILE A 85 10.11 5.95 -5.70
CA ILE A 85 10.04 6.07 -7.16
C ILE A 85 11.35 6.64 -7.73
N ALA A 86 11.90 7.68 -7.08
CA ALA A 86 13.17 8.28 -7.47
C ALA A 86 14.31 7.25 -7.42
N LEU A 87 14.36 6.44 -6.37
CA LEU A 87 15.36 5.39 -6.22
C LEU A 87 15.23 4.32 -7.31
N LEU A 88 14.02 3.85 -7.62
CA LEU A 88 13.77 2.88 -8.69
C LEU A 88 14.17 3.43 -10.07
N LEU A 89 13.91 4.71 -10.33
CA LEU A 89 14.29 5.40 -11.57
C LEU A 89 15.79 5.64 -11.70
N LEU A 90 16.49 5.82 -10.57
CA LEU A 90 17.92 6.06 -10.50
C LEU A 90 18.73 4.76 -10.59
N LEU A 91 18.28 3.73 -9.87
CA LEU A 91 18.96 2.44 -9.76
C LEU A 91 18.56 1.44 -10.84
N GLY A 92 17.36 1.55 -11.42
CA GLY A 92 16.91 0.54 -12.37
C GLY A 92 17.74 0.53 -13.64
N GLN A 93 18.54 -0.52 -13.80
CA GLN A 93 19.18 -0.89 -15.05
C GLN A 93 18.34 -1.97 -15.73
N PRO A 94 18.52 -2.21 -17.04
CA PRO A 94 17.98 -3.42 -17.67
C PRO A 94 18.36 -4.68 -16.87
N GLU A 95 17.47 -5.67 -16.78
CA GLU A 95 17.70 -6.97 -16.12
C GLU A 95 18.01 -6.86 -14.61
N SER A 96 17.39 -5.89 -13.91
CA SER A 96 17.59 -5.71 -12.46
C SER A 96 16.66 -6.59 -11.63
N LEU A 97 17.12 -7.00 -10.44
CA LEU A 97 16.29 -7.57 -9.38
C LEU A 97 16.10 -6.55 -8.25
N PHE A 98 14.86 -6.18 -7.97
CA PHE A 98 14.49 -5.33 -6.86
C PHE A 98 13.94 -6.16 -5.71
N LEU A 99 14.49 -5.96 -4.51
CA LEU A 99 14.02 -6.57 -3.27
C LEU A 99 13.43 -5.45 -2.41
N LEU A 100 12.12 -5.46 -2.23
CA LEU A 100 11.39 -4.40 -1.53
C LEU A 100 10.73 -4.97 -0.28
N ASP A 101 11.18 -4.53 0.89
CA ASP A 101 10.55 -4.91 2.16
C ASP A 101 9.44 -3.90 2.50
N GLU A 102 8.18 -4.34 2.47
CA GLU A 102 6.97 -3.52 2.71
C GLU A 102 7.05 -2.10 2.09
N PRO A 103 7.20 -1.98 0.76
CA PRO A 103 7.40 -0.69 0.09
C PRO A 103 6.24 0.29 0.30
N GLU A 104 5.05 -0.20 0.63
CA GLU A 104 3.87 0.60 0.96
C GLU A 104 3.83 1.10 2.41
N THR A 105 4.87 0.88 3.22
CA THR A 105 4.92 1.45 4.57
C THR A 105 4.82 2.98 4.48
N HIS A 106 3.90 3.55 5.27
CA HIS A 106 3.44 4.95 5.26
C HIS A 106 2.50 5.34 4.11
N PHE A 107 2.08 4.41 3.26
CA PHE A 107 1.11 4.69 2.20
C PHE A 107 -0.32 4.66 2.76
N ASN A 108 -1.12 5.60 2.26
CA ASN A 108 -2.57 5.50 2.40
C ASN A 108 -3.12 4.39 1.49
N ASP A 109 -4.39 4.03 1.70
CA ASP A 109 -5.00 2.92 0.96
C ASP A 109 -5.18 3.21 -0.54
N VAL A 110 -5.17 4.48 -0.97
CA VAL A 110 -5.20 4.82 -2.40
C VAL A 110 -3.87 4.43 -3.04
N TRP A 111 -2.75 4.83 -2.45
CA TRP A 111 -1.43 4.50 -3.01
C TRP A 111 -1.08 3.02 -2.91
N LYS A 112 -1.60 2.30 -1.91
CA LYS A 112 -1.49 0.83 -1.87
C LYS A 112 -2.13 0.16 -3.10
N ARG A 113 -3.27 0.69 -3.57
CA ARG A 113 -3.95 0.21 -4.79
C ARG A 113 -3.21 0.59 -6.07
N GLU A 114 -2.41 1.65 -6.03
CA GLU A 114 -1.64 2.12 -7.19
C GLU A 114 -0.21 1.56 -7.21
N LEU A 115 0.23 0.83 -6.17
CA LEU A 115 1.62 0.41 -6.02
C LEU A 115 2.08 -0.48 -7.17
N VAL A 116 1.34 -1.55 -7.48
CA VAL A 116 1.75 -2.53 -8.50
C VAL A 116 1.77 -1.88 -9.89
N ASP A 117 0.75 -1.09 -10.22
CA ASP A 117 0.70 -0.31 -11.47
C ASP A 117 1.85 0.71 -11.57
N THR A 118 2.18 1.39 -10.46
CA THR A 118 3.31 2.33 -10.40
C THR A 118 4.63 1.61 -10.63
N LEU A 119 4.87 0.47 -9.96
CA LEU A 119 6.07 -0.34 -10.15
C LEU A 119 6.18 -0.85 -11.58
N ALA A 120 5.09 -1.37 -12.14
CA ALA A 120 5.02 -1.82 -13.52
C ALA A 120 5.37 -0.66 -14.47
N THR A 121 4.77 0.51 -14.30
CA THR A 121 5.02 1.70 -15.14
C THR A 121 6.48 2.17 -15.07
N VAL A 122 7.06 2.22 -13.87
CA VAL A 122 8.44 2.69 -13.65
C VAL A 122 9.46 1.72 -14.24
N LEU A 123 9.14 0.42 -14.29
CA LEU A 123 10.05 -0.66 -14.67
C LEU A 123 9.77 -1.28 -16.05
N ASP A 124 8.66 -0.91 -16.72
CA ASP A 124 8.10 -1.50 -17.95
C ASP A 124 9.14 -1.77 -19.06
N LYS A 125 10.16 -0.93 -19.16
CA LYS A 125 11.17 -0.99 -20.24
C LYS A 125 12.51 -1.62 -19.83
N ARG A 126 12.61 -2.15 -18.62
CA ARG A 126 13.89 -2.56 -18.01
C ARG A 126 14.02 -4.07 -17.82
N ALA A 127 13.08 -4.88 -18.31
CA ALA A 127 13.10 -6.35 -18.14
C ALA A 127 13.50 -6.77 -16.70
N SER A 128 12.95 -6.06 -15.71
CA SER A 128 13.37 -6.19 -14.31
C SER A 128 12.36 -7.03 -13.53
N THR A 129 12.85 -7.74 -12.52
CA THR A 129 12.02 -8.50 -11.58
C THR A 129 11.89 -7.76 -10.27
N VAL A 130 10.69 -7.70 -9.71
CA VAL A 130 10.45 -7.16 -8.36
C VAL A 130 10.00 -8.29 -7.46
N LEU A 131 10.71 -8.49 -6.36
CA LEU A 131 10.26 -9.29 -5.23
C LEU A 131 9.91 -8.33 -4.10
N LEU A 132 8.66 -8.36 -3.66
CA LEU A 132 8.18 -7.54 -2.56
C LEU A 132 7.61 -8.40 -1.43
N THR A 133 7.80 -7.96 -0.20
CA THR A 133 7.07 -8.47 0.97
C THR A 133 5.94 -7.50 1.30
N THR A 134 4.84 -8.03 1.83
CA THR A 134 3.68 -7.20 2.19
C THR A 134 2.79 -7.93 3.20
N HIS A 135 2.18 -7.14 4.09
CA HIS A 135 1.03 -7.55 4.90
C HIS A 135 -0.28 -6.91 4.43
N SER A 136 -0.24 -6.15 3.34
CA SER A 136 -1.36 -5.41 2.76
C SER A 136 -2.20 -6.33 1.88
N SER A 137 -3.40 -6.69 2.34
CA SER A 137 -4.37 -7.41 1.51
C SER A 137 -4.77 -6.63 0.26
N ILE A 138 -4.67 -5.30 0.29
CA ILE A 138 -4.87 -4.43 -0.87
C ILE A 138 -3.82 -4.71 -1.94
N THR A 139 -2.54 -4.72 -1.55
CA THR A 139 -1.43 -4.97 -2.50
C THR A 139 -1.53 -6.39 -3.07
N MET A 140 -1.86 -7.37 -2.21
CA MET A 140 -2.06 -8.76 -2.63
C MET A 140 -3.22 -8.94 -3.61
N SER A 141 -4.24 -8.09 -3.56
CA SER A 141 -5.37 -8.16 -4.51
C SER A 141 -4.99 -7.74 -5.93
N ASP A 142 -3.88 -7.03 -6.11
CA ASP A 142 -3.45 -6.48 -7.40
C ASP A 142 -2.38 -7.33 -8.10
N VAL A 143 -2.10 -8.52 -7.56
CA VAL A 143 -1.16 -9.50 -8.14
C VAL A 143 -1.84 -10.85 -8.40
N PRO A 144 -1.51 -11.55 -9.50
CA PRO A 144 -1.96 -12.91 -9.73
C PRO A 144 -1.56 -13.84 -8.58
N THR A 145 -2.46 -14.74 -8.16
CA THR A 145 -2.19 -15.73 -7.10
C THR A 145 -0.91 -16.53 -7.37
N SER A 146 -0.58 -16.83 -8.64
CA SER A 146 0.64 -17.55 -9.02
C SER A 146 1.94 -16.80 -8.74
N GLN A 147 1.87 -15.49 -8.45
CA GLN A 147 3.01 -14.64 -8.09
C GLN A 147 3.07 -14.35 -6.59
N VAL A 148 2.20 -14.97 -5.78
CA VAL A 148 2.17 -14.79 -4.33
C VAL A 148 2.71 -16.04 -3.65
N VAL A 149 3.69 -15.83 -2.76
CA VAL A 149 4.21 -16.87 -1.87
C VAL A 149 3.78 -16.53 -0.46
N LEU A 150 2.88 -17.34 0.11
CA LEU A 150 2.41 -17.16 1.48
C LEU A 150 3.38 -17.86 2.45
N LEU A 151 3.88 -17.11 3.42
CA LEU A 151 4.75 -17.59 4.47
C LEU A 151 3.99 -17.62 5.81
N ASN A 152 4.13 -18.72 6.55
CA ASN A 152 3.66 -18.83 7.93
C ASN A 152 4.77 -19.42 8.81
N LYS A 153 4.68 -19.24 10.13
CA LYS A 153 5.57 -19.93 11.07
C LYS A 153 4.96 -21.26 11.49
N ASP A 154 5.76 -22.31 11.51
CA ASP A 154 5.37 -23.60 12.07
C ASP A 154 5.38 -23.58 13.62
N GLU A 155 5.05 -24.71 14.25
CA GLU A 155 5.05 -24.86 15.71
C GLU A 155 6.43 -24.61 16.35
N SER A 156 7.51 -24.75 15.58
CA SER A 156 8.88 -24.48 16.02
C SER A 156 9.31 -23.03 15.82
N GLY A 157 8.47 -22.20 15.17
CA GLY A 157 8.73 -20.81 14.85
C GLY A 157 9.50 -20.58 13.55
N LEU A 158 9.76 -21.63 12.76
CA LEU A 158 10.44 -21.56 11.47
C LEU A 158 9.46 -21.19 10.35
N ALA A 159 9.91 -20.39 9.39
CA ALA A 159 9.09 -20.01 8.24
C ALA A 159 8.90 -21.20 7.28
N GLN A 160 7.65 -21.47 6.92
CA GLN A 160 7.25 -22.46 5.94
C GLN A 160 6.36 -21.81 4.86
N VAL A 161 6.46 -22.34 3.63
CA VAL A 161 5.58 -21.95 2.54
C VAL A 161 4.25 -22.68 2.70
N VAL A 162 3.15 -21.95 2.57
CA VAL A 162 1.80 -22.50 2.60
C VAL A 162 1.30 -22.66 1.16
N ASP A 163 0.91 -23.88 0.76
CA ASP A 163 0.21 -24.08 -0.53
C ASP A 163 -1.16 -23.41 -0.43
N PHE A 164 -1.37 -22.41 -1.27
CA PHE A 164 -2.60 -21.63 -1.32
C PHE A 164 -3.05 -21.47 -2.77
N ARG A 165 -4.31 -21.81 -3.04
CA ARG A 165 -4.87 -21.85 -4.40
C ARG A 165 -6.07 -20.95 -4.62
N ALA A 166 -6.50 -20.19 -3.62
CA ALA A 166 -7.69 -19.35 -3.82
C ALA A 166 -7.35 -18.17 -4.75
N PRO A 167 -8.21 -17.85 -5.74
CA PRO A 167 -8.03 -16.67 -6.57
C PRO A 167 -8.05 -15.39 -5.72
N MET A 168 -7.01 -14.55 -5.85
CA MET A 168 -6.90 -13.28 -5.12
C MET A 168 -6.92 -12.06 -6.04
N PHE A 169 -6.61 -12.23 -7.31
CA PHE A 169 -6.51 -11.11 -8.25
C PHE A 169 -7.88 -10.43 -8.42
N GLY A 170 -7.97 -9.15 -8.06
CA GLY A 170 -9.20 -8.36 -8.00
C GLY A 170 -10.16 -8.73 -6.87
N ALA A 171 -9.76 -9.57 -5.91
CA ALA A 171 -10.61 -9.96 -4.78
C ALA A 171 -10.79 -8.81 -3.77
N ASP A 172 -11.86 -8.85 -2.99
CA ASP A 172 -12.04 -7.89 -1.90
C ASP A 172 -10.91 -8.04 -0.86
N PRO A 173 -10.24 -6.95 -0.45
CA PRO A 173 -9.17 -7.02 0.54
C PRO A 173 -9.59 -7.67 1.87
N SER A 174 -10.88 -7.60 2.23
CA SER A 174 -11.45 -8.25 3.41
C SER A 174 -11.44 -9.76 3.29
N ASP A 175 -11.74 -10.29 2.10
CA ASP A 175 -11.74 -11.73 1.83
C ASP A 175 -10.32 -12.29 1.88
N ILE A 176 -9.35 -11.56 1.34
CA ILE A 176 -7.93 -11.92 1.46
C ILE A 176 -7.52 -11.94 2.93
N MET A 177 -7.90 -10.93 3.69
CA MET A 177 -7.54 -10.83 5.10
C MET A 177 -8.08 -12.02 5.93
N ILE A 178 -9.34 -12.41 5.71
CA ILE A 178 -9.98 -13.52 6.43
C ILE A 178 -9.46 -14.87 5.96
N ASN A 179 -9.47 -15.12 4.64
CA ASN A 179 -9.29 -16.46 4.08
C ASN A 179 -7.84 -16.79 3.72
N VAL A 180 -6.98 -15.78 3.53
CA VAL A 180 -5.58 -15.97 3.10
C VAL A 180 -4.64 -15.65 4.25
N LEU A 181 -4.78 -14.45 4.84
CA LEU A 181 -3.93 -14.02 5.96
C LEU A 181 -4.40 -14.60 7.30
N GLY A 182 -5.56 -15.27 7.33
CA GLY A 182 -6.02 -15.99 8.52
C GLY A 182 -6.30 -15.08 9.72
N THR A 183 -6.62 -13.80 9.50
CA THR A 183 -6.89 -12.87 10.62
C THR A 183 -8.17 -13.20 11.37
N GLY A 184 -9.04 -14.06 10.79
CA GLY A 184 -10.35 -14.45 11.30
C GLY A 184 -11.39 -13.32 11.25
N ARG A 185 -11.01 -12.11 10.81
CA ARG A 185 -11.87 -10.92 10.72
C ARG A 185 -11.26 -9.86 9.81
N ALA A 186 -12.11 -9.20 9.04
CA ALA A 186 -11.71 -8.02 8.26
C ALA A 186 -11.81 -6.71 9.05
N GLY A 187 -12.69 -6.66 10.06
CA GLY A 187 -12.97 -5.45 10.84
C GLY A 187 -12.15 -5.32 12.13
N GLY A 188 -12.28 -4.15 12.76
CA GLY A 188 -11.59 -3.82 14.01
C GLY A 188 -11.96 -4.72 15.19
N VAL A 189 -10.97 -4.95 16.07
CA VAL A 189 -11.12 -5.80 17.28
C VAL A 189 -12.19 -5.25 18.23
N TYR A 190 -12.23 -3.92 18.40
CA TYR A 190 -13.13 -3.26 19.34
C TYR A 190 -14.61 -3.42 18.95
N SER A 191 -14.96 -3.10 17.70
CA SER A 191 -16.33 -3.25 17.20
C SER A 191 -16.75 -4.71 17.18
N ALA A 192 -15.88 -5.62 16.72
CA ALA A 192 -16.16 -7.05 16.72
C ALA A 192 -16.45 -7.60 18.13
N ARG A 193 -15.74 -7.11 19.15
CA ARG A 193 -15.97 -7.50 20.55
C ARG A 193 -17.34 -7.03 21.04
N ILE A 194 -17.66 -5.74 20.89
CA ILE A 194 -18.95 -5.18 21.32
C ILE A 194 -20.12 -5.90 20.64
N LEU A 195 -20.02 -6.11 19.33
CA LEU A 195 -21.10 -6.72 18.54
C LEU A 195 -21.31 -8.19 18.91
N ARG A 196 -20.24 -8.92 19.22
CA ARG A 196 -20.32 -10.30 19.69
C ARG A 196 -20.97 -10.38 21.07
N GLU A 197 -20.52 -9.57 22.02
CA GLU A 197 -21.08 -9.53 23.37
C GLU A 197 -22.58 -9.19 23.36
N ALA A 198 -23.01 -8.25 22.50
CA ALA A 198 -24.42 -7.90 22.35
C ALA A 198 -25.25 -9.05 21.72
N LEU A 199 -24.71 -9.74 20.72
CA LEU A 199 -25.35 -10.92 20.13
C LEU A 199 -25.50 -12.06 21.15
N GLU A 200 -24.51 -12.27 22.02
CA GLU A 200 -24.55 -13.26 23.09
C GLU A 200 -25.62 -12.90 24.14
N ARG A 201 -25.72 -11.63 24.54
CA ARG A 201 -26.80 -11.15 25.43
C ARG A 201 -28.19 -11.28 24.79
N SER A 202 -28.28 -11.14 23.47
CA SER A 202 -29.53 -11.27 22.70
C SER A 202 -30.66 -10.35 23.19
N ASP A 203 -30.34 -9.15 23.70
CA ASP A 203 -31.34 -8.14 24.06
C ASP A 203 -31.89 -7.45 22.80
N PRO A 204 -33.18 -7.59 22.46
CA PRO A 204 -33.75 -6.99 21.25
C PRO A 204 -33.58 -5.47 21.18
N LYS A 205 -33.64 -4.78 22.33
CA LYS A 205 -33.52 -3.32 22.36
C LYS A 205 -32.09 -2.89 22.03
N GLU A 206 -31.11 -3.51 22.68
CA GLU A 206 -29.69 -3.28 22.41
C GLU A 206 -29.34 -3.58 20.94
N LEU A 207 -29.82 -4.71 20.41
CA LEU A 207 -29.57 -5.09 19.02
C LEU A 207 -30.19 -4.12 18.02
N ALA A 208 -31.39 -3.59 18.30
CA ALA A 208 -32.02 -2.57 17.46
C ALA A 208 -31.25 -1.24 17.49
N GLU A 209 -30.79 -0.80 18.65
CA GLU A 209 -29.94 0.40 18.80
C GLU A 209 -28.62 0.24 18.05
N LEU A 210 -28.00 -0.95 18.09
CA LEU A 210 -26.77 -1.24 17.33
C LEU A 210 -26.99 -1.19 15.80
N LEU A 211 -28.17 -1.54 15.29
CA LEU A 211 -28.46 -1.45 13.85
C LEU A 211 -28.45 -0.02 13.30
N GLU A 212 -28.53 1.00 14.16
CA GLU A 212 -28.41 2.40 13.74
C GLU A 212 -26.95 2.80 13.45
N ILE A 213 -25.98 2.15 14.09
CA ILE A 213 -24.55 2.49 13.98
C ILE A 213 -23.73 1.47 13.19
N VAL A 214 -24.18 0.21 13.11
CA VAL A 214 -23.44 -0.86 12.43
C VAL A 214 -23.57 -0.73 10.92
N GLY A 215 -22.42 -0.55 10.26
CA GLY A 215 -22.31 -0.52 8.80
C GLY A 215 -22.74 -1.83 8.12
N PRO A 216 -22.85 -1.83 6.78
CA PRO A 216 -23.25 -3.01 6.02
C PRO A 216 -22.25 -4.18 6.18
N GLY A 217 -22.71 -5.40 5.91
CA GLY A 217 -21.88 -6.61 5.90
C GLY A 217 -22.25 -7.62 7.00
N TYR A 218 -21.28 -8.46 7.35
CA TYR A 218 -21.46 -9.65 8.20
C TYR A 218 -22.17 -9.36 9.53
N TRP A 219 -21.71 -8.35 10.29
CA TRP A 219 -22.27 -8.06 11.60
C TRP A 219 -23.72 -7.58 11.53
N ARG A 220 -24.06 -6.72 10.56
CA ARG A 220 -25.43 -6.25 10.36
C ARG A 220 -26.36 -7.40 10.02
N PHE A 221 -25.93 -8.32 9.15
CA PHE A 221 -26.66 -9.53 8.83
C PHE A 221 -26.93 -10.37 10.08
N ARG A 222 -25.89 -10.66 10.89
CA ARG A 222 -26.02 -11.46 12.12
C ARG A 222 -26.97 -10.83 13.14
N ILE A 223 -26.96 -9.51 13.28
CA ILE A 223 -27.88 -8.80 14.19
C ILE A 223 -29.33 -8.92 13.70
N ARG A 224 -29.58 -8.72 12.40
CA ARG A 224 -30.92 -8.87 11.81
C ARG A 224 -31.47 -10.28 11.96
N ASP A 225 -30.67 -11.27 11.58
CA ASP A 225 -31.00 -12.69 11.71
C ASP A 225 -31.35 -13.07 13.15
N ARG A 226 -30.59 -12.55 14.13
CA ARG A 226 -30.88 -12.77 15.55
C ARG A 226 -32.17 -12.10 16.01
N LEU A 227 -32.42 -10.86 15.61
CA LEU A 227 -33.67 -10.14 15.92
C LEU A 227 -34.89 -10.83 15.31
N GLU A 228 -34.81 -11.26 14.05
CA GLU A 228 -35.86 -12.03 13.39
C GLU A 228 -36.15 -13.33 14.15
N SER A 229 -35.11 -14.06 14.55
CA SER A 229 -35.25 -15.28 15.35
C SER A 229 -35.94 -15.03 16.70
N LEU A 230 -35.63 -13.91 17.38
CA LEU A 230 -36.25 -13.56 18.67
C LEU A 230 -37.73 -13.15 18.49
N ASN A 231 -38.05 -12.46 17.40
CA ASN A 231 -39.42 -12.05 17.07
C ASN A 231 -40.30 -13.20 16.53
N ALA A 232 -39.69 -14.30 16.05
CA ALA A 232 -40.40 -15.50 15.58
C ALA A 232 -40.73 -16.50 16.71
N ALA A 233 -40.13 -16.35 17.89
CA ALA A 233 -40.39 -17.17 19.07
C ALA A 233 -41.68 -16.90 19.92
N PRO A 234 -42.62 -15.96 19.64
CA PRO A 234 -43.73 -15.68 20.56
C PRO A 234 -44.86 -16.72 20.70
N ASP A 235 -44.86 -17.86 19.99
CA ASP A 235 -46.06 -18.73 19.94
C ASP A 235 -45.79 -20.22 20.24
N GLN A 236 -45.11 -20.50 21.35
CA GLN A 236 -45.08 -21.85 21.96
C GLN A 236 -45.19 -21.79 23.49
N SER A 237 -46.31 -21.27 23.99
CA SER A 237 -46.82 -21.65 25.31
C SER A 237 -48.32 -21.34 25.38
N ALA A 238 -49.12 -22.38 25.14
CA ALA A 238 -50.52 -22.46 25.51
C ALA A 238 -50.70 -22.43 27.04
#